data_AF-A0A067NVH5-F1
#
_entry.id   AF-A0A067NVH5-F1
#
_cell.length_a   1.000
_cell.length_b   1.000
_cell.length_c   1.000
_cell.angle_alpha   90.00
_cell.angle_beta   90.00
_cell.angle_gamma   90.00
#
_symmetry.space_group_name_H-M   'P 1'
#
loop_
_entity.id
_entity.type
_entity.pdbx_description
1 polymer ?
#
loop_
_entity_poly.entity_id
_entity_poly.type
_entity_poly.pdbx_seq_one_letter_code
_entity_poly.pdbx_strand_id
1 'polypeptide(L)'
;RKVVLTSVMLQSTNQFCNALQSVMGVFLHSCNAPEDIIEVLARMGVSISTTSINDAISSLSKESSNGLKALGRTLTASFAYNNVDIELKHTVPTLEKPHETLVHLTSGTLIPLEHGVVREDLSCSKELWERSAMNP
;
A
#
# COMPACT_ATOMS: atom_id res chain seq x y z
N ARG A 1 -25.39 -4.19 12.20
CA ARG A 1 -25.52 -4.91 13.51
C ARG A 1 -25.50 -6.43 13.35
N LYS A 2 -26.43 -7.05 12.62
CA LYS A 2 -26.45 -8.51 12.39
C LYS A 2 -25.14 -9.03 11.77
N VAL A 3 -24.68 -8.41 10.67
CA VAL A 3 -23.42 -8.78 9.98
C VAL A 3 -22.20 -8.77 10.90
N VAL A 4 -22.05 -7.74 11.74
CA VAL A 4 -20.93 -7.62 12.69
C VAL A 4 -20.99 -8.74 13.73
N LEU A 5 -22.16 -8.97 14.34
CA LEU A 5 -22.33 -10.06 15.32
C LEU A 5 -22.07 -11.44 14.71
N THR A 6 -22.58 -11.67 13.50
CA THR A 6 -22.33 -12.91 12.76
C THR A 6 -20.86 -13.07 12.41
N SER A 7 -20.15 -12.00 12.02
CA SER A 7 -18.71 -12.02 11.75
C SER A 7 -17.88 -12.29 13.01
N VAL A 8 -18.24 -11.71 14.15
CA VAL A 8 -17.58 -11.96 15.45
C VAL A 8 -17.73 -13.43 15.84
N MET A 9 -18.95 -13.98 15.74
CA MET A 9 -19.26 -15.37 16.07
C MET A 9 -18.67 -16.37 15.07
N LEU A 10 -18.60 -16.02 13.78
CA LEU A 10 -17.93 -16.83 12.77
C LEU A 10 -16.43 -16.86 12.98
N GLN A 11 -15.81 -15.74 13.37
CA GLN A 11 -14.38 -15.68 13.65
C GLN A 11 -13.97 -16.55 14.84
N SER A 12 -14.74 -16.53 15.93
CA SER A 12 -14.46 -17.42 17.08
C SER A 12 -14.52 -18.90 16.70
N THR A 13 -15.16 -19.21 15.57
CA THR A 13 -15.29 -20.55 15.01
C THR A 13 -14.25 -20.83 13.92
N ASN A 14 -13.85 -19.83 13.13
CA ASN A 14 -12.94 -19.99 11.99
C ASN A 14 -12.18 -18.69 11.63
N GLN A 15 -10.85 -18.76 11.68
CA GLN A 15 -9.94 -17.66 11.33
C GLN A 15 -10.03 -17.18 9.87
N PHE A 16 -10.54 -18.00 8.94
CA PHE A 16 -10.77 -17.61 7.55
C PHE A 16 -11.96 -16.66 7.38
N CYS A 17 -12.73 -16.41 8.45
CA CYS A 17 -13.89 -15.52 8.46
C CYS A 17 -13.60 -14.14 9.08
N ASN A 18 -12.33 -13.70 9.10
CA ASN A 18 -11.91 -12.42 9.67
C ASN A 18 -12.01 -11.22 8.73
N ALA A 19 -12.48 -11.39 7.48
CA ALA A 19 -12.38 -10.35 6.44
C ALA A 19 -12.92 -8.98 6.89
N LEU A 20 -14.07 -8.94 7.57
CA LEU A 20 -14.64 -7.68 8.09
C LEU A 20 -13.76 -7.03 9.16
N GLN A 21 -13.22 -7.81 10.09
CA GLN A 21 -12.34 -7.33 11.17
C GLN A 21 -11.00 -6.85 10.61
N SER A 22 -10.47 -7.54 9.60
CA SER A 22 -9.26 -7.16 8.89
C SER A 22 -9.43 -5.83 8.17
N VAL A 23 -10.53 -5.66 7.42
CA VAL A 23 -10.88 -4.38 6.77
C VAL A 23 -11.08 -3.28 7.80
N MET A 24 -11.78 -3.56 8.90
CA MET A 24 -11.99 -2.60 9.98
C MET A 24 -10.68 -2.17 10.62
N GLY A 25 -9.78 -3.11 10.92
CA GLY A 25 -8.48 -2.82 11.53
C GLY A 25 -7.59 -1.99 10.62
N VAL A 26 -7.47 -2.37 9.34
CA VAL A 26 -6.69 -1.60 8.36
C VAL A 26 -7.29 -0.20 8.17
N PHE A 27 -8.63 -0.07 8.13
CA PHE A 27 -9.29 1.21 8.05
C PHE A 27 -8.99 2.10 9.25
N LEU A 28 -9.14 1.58 10.48
CA LEU A 28 -8.84 2.33 11.70
C LEU A 28 -7.38 2.78 11.75
N HIS A 29 -6.46 1.89 11.38
CA HIS A 29 -5.04 2.22 11.28
C HIS A 29 -4.78 3.33 10.24
N SER A 30 -5.43 3.27 9.08
CA SER A 30 -5.31 4.30 8.03
C SER A 30 -5.88 5.67 8.44
N CYS A 31 -6.83 5.70 9.37
CA CYS A 31 -7.38 6.92 9.93
C CYS A 31 -6.55 7.49 11.09
N ASN A 32 -5.36 6.96 11.36
CA ASN A 32 -4.54 7.30 12.53
C ASN A 32 -5.31 7.14 13.85
N ALA A 33 -6.18 6.13 13.96
CA ALA A 33 -6.82 5.83 15.23
C ALA A 33 -5.76 5.41 16.27
N PRO A 34 -5.87 5.85 17.54
CA PRO A 34 -4.92 5.45 18.58
C PRO A 34 -4.86 3.93 18.72
N GLU A 35 -3.65 3.38 18.88
CA GLU A 35 -3.42 1.93 18.97
C GLU A 35 -4.24 1.28 20.09
N ASP A 36 -4.38 1.96 21.23
CA ASP A 36 -5.21 1.50 22.34
C ASP A 36 -6.68 1.28 21.94
N ILE A 37 -7.23 2.14 21.08
CA ILE A 37 -8.61 2.00 20.58
C ILE A 37 -8.72 0.81 19.63
N ILE A 38 -7.75 0.64 18.74
CA ILE A 38 -7.70 -0.50 17.81
C ILE A 38 -7.63 -1.79 18.61
N GLU A 39 -6.80 -1.83 19.65
CA GLU A 39 -6.59 -3.00 20.48
C GLU A 39 -7.81 -3.34 21.35
N VAL A 40 -8.53 -2.34 21.87
CA VAL A 40 -9.82 -2.55 22.54
C VAL A 40 -10.85 -3.14 21.56
N LEU A 41 -10.95 -2.60 20.35
CA LEU A 41 -11.86 -3.11 19.33
C LEU A 41 -11.48 -4.51 18.84
N ALA A 42 -10.19 -4.83 18.84
CA ALA A 42 -9.71 -6.17 18.54
C ALA A 42 -10.16 -7.18 19.61
N ARG A 43 -10.04 -6.83 20.89
CA ARG A 43 -10.54 -7.66 22.00
C ARG A 43 -12.06 -7.81 22.02
N MET A 44 -12.80 -6.83 21.47
CA MET A 44 -14.25 -6.92 21.25
C MET A 44 -14.64 -7.75 20.02
N GLY A 45 -13.67 -8.22 19.23
CA GLY A 45 -13.91 -8.96 17.98
C GLY A 45 -14.43 -8.08 16.84
N VAL A 46 -14.26 -6.77 16.91
CA VAL A 46 -14.70 -5.82 15.86
C VAL A 46 -13.55 -5.52 14.88
N SER A 47 -12.31 -5.59 15.35
CA SER A 47 -11.09 -5.36 14.57
C SER A 47 -10.11 -6.53 14.72
N ILE A 48 -9.03 -6.52 13.94
CA ILE A 48 -7.79 -7.27 14.24
C ILE A 48 -6.85 -6.41 15.10
N SER A 49 -5.87 -7.04 15.74
CA SER A 49 -4.85 -6.35 16.57
C SER A 49 -3.91 -5.50 15.72
N THR A 50 -3.26 -4.52 16.34
CA THR A 50 -2.24 -3.70 15.68
C THR A 50 -1.07 -4.54 15.13
N THR A 51 -0.67 -5.58 15.87
CA THR A 51 0.34 -6.53 15.40
C THR A 51 -0.08 -7.25 14.12
N SER A 52 -1.32 -7.74 14.06
CA SER A 52 -1.86 -8.41 12.87
C SER A 52 -1.94 -7.47 11.67
N ILE A 53 -2.25 -6.19 11.89
CA ILE A 53 -2.24 -5.15 10.84
C ILE A 53 -0.82 -4.97 10.30
N ASN A 54 0.16 -4.78 11.18
CA ASN A 54 1.55 -4.58 10.78
C ASN A 54 2.12 -5.80 10.04
N ASP A 55 1.82 -7.02 10.51
CA ASP A 55 2.22 -8.25 9.84
C ASP A 55 1.58 -8.37 8.45
N ALA A 56 0.29 -8.02 8.32
CA ALA A 56 -0.40 -8.01 7.04
C ALA A 56 0.23 -7.00 6.06
N ILE A 57 0.49 -5.77 6.51
CA ILE A 57 1.15 -4.73 5.71
C ILE A 57 2.54 -5.18 5.27
N SER A 58 3.34 -5.75 6.18
CA SER A 58 4.68 -6.26 5.90
C SER A 58 4.66 -7.39 4.87
N SER A 59 3.75 -8.35 5.03
CA SER A 59 3.56 -9.47 4.11
C SER A 59 3.12 -9.01 2.73
N LEU A 60 2.12 -8.12 2.64
CA LEU A 60 1.66 -7.53 1.38
C LEU A 60 2.78 -6.74 0.69
N SER A 61 3.55 -5.97 1.45
CA SER A 61 4.67 -5.19 0.91
C SER A 61 5.75 -6.08 0.33
N LYS A 62 6.06 -7.18 1.01
CA LYS A 62 7.02 -8.19 0.52
C LYS A 62 6.52 -8.85 -0.76
N GLU A 63 5.26 -9.25 -0.80
CA GLU A 63 4.66 -9.87 -1.99
C GLU A 63 4.61 -8.90 -3.17
N SER A 64 4.18 -7.65 -2.92
CA SER A 64 4.20 -6.59 -3.93
C SER A 64 5.63 -6.33 -4.45
N SER A 65 6.64 -6.33 -3.58
CA SER A 65 8.04 -6.19 -4.00
C SER A 65 8.50 -7.35 -4.88
N ASN A 66 8.09 -8.58 -4.56
CA ASN A 66 8.38 -9.75 -5.38
C ASN A 66 7.68 -9.65 -6.74
N GLY A 67 6.42 -9.25 -6.78
CA GLY A 67 5.65 -9.02 -8.01
C GLY A 67 6.28 -7.94 -8.89
N LEU A 68 6.70 -6.81 -8.30
CA LEU A 68 7.42 -5.75 -9.01
C LEU A 68 8.74 -6.23 -9.60
N LYS A 69 9.52 -7.03 -8.85
CA LYS A 69 10.78 -7.62 -9.37
C LYS A 69 10.52 -8.62 -10.49
N ALA A 70 9.48 -9.44 -10.36
CA ALA A 70 9.10 -10.40 -11.39
C ALA A 70 8.68 -9.66 -12.67
N LEU A 71 7.82 -8.65 -12.56
CA LEU A 71 7.42 -7.79 -13.68
C LEU A 71 8.63 -7.06 -14.27
N GLY A 72 9.47 -6.41 -13.46
CA GLY A 72 10.66 -5.71 -13.96
C GLY A 72 11.62 -6.60 -14.75
N ARG A 73 11.76 -7.88 -14.37
CA ARG A 73 12.60 -8.86 -15.10
C ARG A 73 12.08 -9.20 -16.49
N THR A 74 10.78 -9.04 -16.74
CA THR A 74 10.21 -9.25 -18.09
C THR A 74 10.63 -8.17 -19.08
N LEU A 75 10.99 -6.98 -18.57
CA LEU A 75 11.22 -5.76 -19.37
C LEU A 75 9.99 -5.33 -20.20
N THR A 76 8.80 -5.84 -19.88
CA THR A 76 7.53 -5.47 -20.52
C THR A 76 6.67 -4.63 -19.58
N ALA A 77 7.27 -3.60 -18.98
CA ALA A 77 6.59 -2.68 -18.08
C ALA A 77 6.99 -1.23 -18.37
N SER A 78 6.03 -0.32 -18.25
CA SER A 78 6.25 1.12 -18.24
C SER A 78 6.47 1.62 -16.81
N PHE A 79 7.29 2.66 -16.68
CA PHE A 79 7.56 3.33 -15.41
C PHE A 79 6.88 4.69 -15.40
N ALA A 80 6.12 4.98 -14.35
CA ALA A 80 5.54 6.30 -14.10
C ALA A 80 6.11 6.83 -12.78
N TYR A 81 6.80 7.97 -12.85
CA TYR A 81 7.29 8.67 -11.66
C TYR A 81 6.35 9.81 -11.31
N ASN A 82 6.06 9.98 -10.03
CA ASN A 82 5.22 11.06 -9.54
C ASN A 82 5.76 11.60 -8.20
N ASN A 83 5.61 12.90 -7.99
CA ASN A 83 5.89 13.51 -6.69
C ASN A 83 4.71 13.25 -5.74
N VAL A 84 5.02 12.85 -4.52
CA VAL A 84 4.05 12.58 -3.46
C VAL A 84 4.34 13.53 -2.32
N ASP A 85 3.43 14.48 -2.14
CA ASP A 85 3.49 15.46 -1.07
C ASP A 85 2.50 15.06 0.02
N ILE A 86 2.99 14.79 1.23
CA ILE A 86 2.19 14.34 2.37
C ILE A 86 2.20 15.41 3.44
N GLU A 87 1.03 15.95 3.77
CA GLU A 87 0.86 16.84 4.92
C GLU A 87 0.63 16.00 6.20
N LEU A 88 1.64 15.91 7.05
CA LEU A 88 1.55 15.28 8.37
C LEU A 88 0.92 16.25 9.37
N LYS A 89 -0.39 16.11 9.62
CA LYS A 89 -1.18 16.99 10.50
C LYS A 89 -0.90 16.81 12.00
N HIS A 90 0.08 16.00 12.39
CA HIS A 90 0.40 15.69 13.77
C HIS A 90 1.89 15.77 14.02
N THR A 91 2.37 16.97 14.33
CA THR A 91 3.69 17.15 14.96
C THR A 91 3.49 18.19 16.06
N VAL A 92 3.85 17.84 17.29
CA VAL A 92 4.05 18.84 18.35
C VAL A 92 5.06 19.83 17.77
N PRO A 93 4.73 21.12 17.60
CA PRO A 93 5.64 22.08 16.97
C PRO A 93 6.97 22.08 17.73
N THR A 94 8.06 21.73 17.07
CA THR A 94 9.40 21.89 17.65
C THR A 94 9.83 23.34 17.47
N LEU A 95 10.62 23.86 18.41
CA LEU A 95 11.11 25.25 18.41
C LEU A 95 11.88 25.63 17.14
N GLU A 96 12.46 24.64 16.47
CA GLU A 96 13.28 24.80 15.26
C GLU A 96 12.46 24.81 13.96
N LYS A 97 11.29 24.14 13.93
CA LYS A 97 10.46 23.96 12.72
C LYS A 97 8.96 23.98 13.06
N PRO A 98 8.41 25.13 13.50
CA PRO A 98 7.04 25.19 14.04
C PRO A 98 5.92 24.92 13.01
N HIS A 99 6.24 24.89 11.70
CA HIS A 99 5.24 24.79 10.61
C HIS A 99 5.62 23.82 9.49
N GLU A 100 6.67 23.01 9.63
CA GLU A 100 7.09 22.08 8.57
C GLU A 100 6.33 20.76 8.71
N THR A 101 5.12 20.70 8.15
CA THR A 101 4.24 19.52 8.13
C THR A 101 4.30 18.76 6.81
N LEU A 102 4.90 19.34 5.77
CA LEU A 102 4.93 18.77 4.43
C LEU A 102 6.15 17.87 4.23
N VAL A 103 5.90 16.63 3.81
CA VAL A 103 6.94 15.66 3.44
C VAL A 103 6.89 15.45 1.93
N HIS A 104 8.00 15.74 1.27
CA HIS A 104 8.18 15.53 -0.17
C HIS A 104 8.81 14.17 -0.44
N LEU A 105 8.14 13.35 -1.23
CA LEU A 105 8.60 12.02 -1.65
C LEU A 105 8.53 11.90 -3.17
N THR A 106 9.38 11.06 -3.75
CA THR A 106 9.22 10.60 -5.13
C THR A 106 8.71 9.17 -5.12
N SER A 107 7.61 8.93 -5.81
CA SER A 107 7.03 7.61 -6.01
C SER A 107 7.26 7.13 -7.44
N GLY A 108 7.37 5.81 -7.60
CA GLY A 108 7.44 5.15 -8.90
C GLY A 108 6.41 4.03 -8.98
N THR A 109 5.69 3.96 -10.10
CA THR A 109 4.73 2.90 -10.40
C THR A 109 5.22 2.13 -11.61
N LEU A 110 5.25 0.79 -11.51
CA LEU A 110 5.46 -0.08 -12.67
C LEU A 110 4.09 -0.54 -13.18
N ILE A 111 3.84 -0.30 -14.46
CA ILE A 111 2.59 -0.65 -15.14
C ILE A 111 2.92 -1.73 -16.17
N PRO A 112 2.33 -2.93 -16.10
CA PRO A 112 2.56 -3.97 -17.10
C PRO A 112 2.08 -3.49 -18.47
N LEU A 113 2.83 -3.84 -19.52
CA LEU A 113 2.39 -3.62 -20.90
C LEU A 113 1.38 -4.71 -21.25
N GLU A 114 0.12 -4.30 -21.38
CA GLU A 114 -1.01 -5.19 -21.67
C GLU A 114 -1.05 -5.67 -23.14
N HIS A 115 -2.00 -6.55 -23.46
CA HIS A 115 -2.25 -7.07 -24.81
C HIS A 115 -1.19 -8.03 -25.36
N GLY A 116 -0.49 -8.74 -24.47
CA GLY A 116 0.44 -9.81 -24.86
C GLY A 116 1.77 -9.31 -25.41
N VAL A 117 2.15 -8.07 -25.09
CA VAL A 117 3.45 -7.50 -25.45
C VAL A 117 4.56 -8.41 -24.94
N VAL A 118 5.44 -8.80 -25.85
CA VAL A 118 6.65 -9.55 -25.55
C VAL A 118 7.89 -8.66 -25.69
N ARG A 119 9.03 -9.15 -25.22
CA ARG A 119 10.26 -8.37 -25.20
C ARG A 119 10.73 -7.99 -26.61
N GLU A 120 10.46 -8.84 -27.60
CA GLU A 120 10.84 -8.65 -29.00
C GLU A 120 10.11 -7.45 -29.63
N ASP A 121 8.87 -7.19 -29.19
CA ASP A 121 8.08 -6.03 -29.63
C ASP A 121 8.75 -4.70 -29.22
N LEU A 122 9.59 -4.73 -28.19
CA LEU A 122 10.33 -3.58 -27.65
C LEU A 122 11.77 -3.49 -28.17
N SER A 123 12.13 -4.27 -29.20
CA SER A 123 13.49 -4.32 -29.76
C SER A 123 14.02 -2.96 -30.25
N CYS A 124 13.13 -2.08 -30.73
CA CYS A 124 13.47 -0.72 -31.16
C CYS A 124 13.44 0.34 -30.04
N SER A 125 13.07 -0.03 -28.81
CA SER A 125 12.88 0.93 -27.70
C SER A 125 14.13 1.79 -27.44
N LYS A 126 15.32 1.20 -27.53
CA LYS A 126 16.58 1.93 -27.39
C LYS A 126 16.82 2.94 -28.51
N GLU A 127 16.61 2.52 -29.76
CA GLU A 127 16.80 3.40 -30.92
C GLU A 127 15.78 4.54 -30.93
N LEU A 128 14.52 4.24 -30.60
CA LEU A 128 13.49 5.27 -30.39
C LEU A 128 13.88 6.23 -29.27
N TRP A 129 14.46 5.71 -28.18
CA TRP A 129 14.91 6.55 -27.07
C TRP A 129 15.99 7.54 -27.51
N GLU A 130 17.02 7.06 -28.20
CA GLU A 130 18.18 7.86 -28.64
C GLU A 130 17.83 8.89 -29.73
N ARG A 131 16.81 8.63 -30.55
CA ARG A 131 16.43 9.52 -31.67
C ARG A 131 15.28 10.48 -31.35
N SER A 132 14.59 10.28 -30.23
CA SER A 132 13.45 11.12 -29.87
C SER A 132 13.90 12.51 -29.44
N ALA A 133 13.38 13.55 -30.10
CA ALA A 133 13.61 14.94 -29.71
C ALA A 133 12.97 15.33 -28.37
N MET A 134 12.12 14.47 -27.80
CA MET A 134 11.42 14.68 -26.53
C MET A 134 12.16 14.06 -25.34
N ASN A 135 13.17 13.25 -25.59
CA ASN A 135 13.96 12.63 -24.54
C ASN A 135 15.11 13.56 -24.11
N PRO A 136 15.43 13.60 -22.81
CA PRO A 136 16.48 14.46 -22.26
C PRO A 136 17.89 14.04 -22.70
#